data_AF-A0AAQ3N2V5-F1
#
_entry.id   AF-A0AAQ3N2V5-F1
#
_cell.length_a   1.000
_cell.length_b   1.000
_cell.length_c   1.000
_cell.angle_alpha   90.00
_cell.angle_beta   90.00
_cell.angle_gamma   90.00
#
_symmetry.space_group_name_H-M   'P 1'
#
loop_
_entity.id
_entity.type
_entity.pdbx_description
1 polymer ?
#
loop_
_entity_poly.entity_id
_entity_poly.type
_entity_poly.pdbx_seq_one_letter_code
_entity_poly.pdbx_strand_id
1 'polypeptide(L)'
;MEAAKVLSHSKTAPFGFSIVSNKVSLRPFNKHFRADVLANRPKSISFQFNCTHGNPFSSVPKPARKRADLLPPLSCSISSNASTESQNPVLEFFRSLSLDSIKATLLQLTPIKVVKWSGLLCIIIAATKWTMNMLFSPFFWMYFSWTWLFWPWLVAIALAVYGLYCFQRHLLGEANIFEQLTIVTSVFTWLTLVPPGHFNGYLEGWPFVFFFVYHYFFFFNVSIRKRLYGDFYARPHDPKWDINVPTMSRLLFSAGVMVGHWLAAFEGPELHLIPGGWSNLGIWALIITTLLMQYNATLYLAKYSENVVEPSAVVQFGPYRWVRHPIYSSTMLLFVTYCIALRAPLSLLFIVAVCLLYYKQKAEMEEALMVETFGQSYTDYASKVKFKLIPFVY
;
A
#
# COMPACT_ATOMS: atom_id res chain seq x y z
N MET A 1 -48.99 39.94 24.06
CA MET A 1 -47.79 39.09 24.25
C MET A 1 -47.52 38.41 22.90
N GLU A 2 -47.09 39.08 21.83
CA GLU A 2 -46.00 40.05 21.67
C GLU A 2 -44.66 39.55 22.21
N ALA A 3 -43.90 38.87 21.35
CA ALA A 3 -42.51 39.20 21.04
C ALA A 3 -42.07 38.39 19.80
N ALA A 4 -42.13 39.06 18.66
CA ALA A 4 -41.42 38.73 17.44
C ALA A 4 -40.00 39.32 17.47
N LYS A 5 -39.06 38.68 16.74
CA LYS A 5 -37.92 39.26 16.00
C LYS A 5 -37.14 38.07 15.42
N VAL A 6 -37.22 37.72 14.13
CA VAL A 6 -36.82 38.47 12.91
C VAL A 6 -35.39 39.01 12.99
N LEU A 7 -34.52 38.43 12.15
CA LEU A 7 -33.49 39.04 11.28
C LEU A 7 -32.54 37.89 10.84
N SER A 8 -32.70 37.30 9.66
CA SER A 8 -32.30 37.77 8.32
C SER A 8 -30.82 37.51 7.96
N HIS A 9 -30.64 36.79 6.86
CA HIS A 9 -29.52 36.78 5.92
C HIS A 9 -28.40 37.81 6.07
N SER A 10 -27.16 37.35 5.87
CA SER A 10 -26.20 38.09 5.02
C SER A 10 -25.26 37.13 4.27
N LYS A 11 -25.34 37.19 2.93
CA LYS A 11 -24.21 36.97 2.02
C LYS A 11 -23.32 38.19 2.13
N THR A 12 -22.02 38.04 2.36
CA THR A 12 -20.98 39.02 1.93
C THR A 12 -19.58 38.40 2.04
N ALA A 13 -18.93 38.19 0.89
CA ALA A 13 -17.56 38.67 0.64
C ALA A 13 -17.72 39.99 -0.16
N PRO A 14 -16.71 40.89 -0.34
CA PRO A 14 -15.26 40.74 -0.20
C PRO A 14 -14.54 41.95 0.47
N PHE A 15 -13.24 42.13 0.18
CA PHE A 15 -12.22 43.11 0.67
C PHE A 15 -11.31 42.54 1.78
N GLY A 16 -9.98 42.44 1.67
CA GLY A 16 -9.00 42.98 0.73
C GLY A 16 -8.15 44.06 1.40
N PHE A 17 -6.91 43.74 1.79
CA PHE A 17 -5.79 44.71 1.82
C PHE A 17 -4.43 44.01 1.70
N SER A 18 -3.60 44.63 0.86
CA SER A 18 -2.26 44.27 0.42
C SER A 18 -1.18 44.66 1.43
N ILE A 19 -0.07 43.91 1.48
CA ILE A 19 1.26 44.47 1.73
C ILE A 19 2.23 44.01 0.63
N VAL A 20 2.98 45.01 0.19
CA VAL A 20 3.87 45.15 -0.96
C VAL A 20 5.12 44.29 -0.86
N SER A 21 5.53 43.70 -1.98
CA SER A 21 6.96 43.50 -2.29
C SER A 21 7.18 43.71 -3.78
N ASN A 22 7.89 44.80 -4.09
CA ASN A 22 8.30 45.22 -5.42
C ASN A 22 9.32 44.24 -6.03
N LYS A 23 9.14 43.87 -7.31
CA LYS A 23 10.16 44.08 -8.36
C LYS A 23 9.63 43.77 -9.76
N VAL A 24 9.28 44.86 -10.46
CA VAL A 24 9.59 45.20 -11.86
C VAL A 24 9.29 44.17 -12.96
N SER A 25 8.27 44.50 -13.74
CA SER A 25 7.93 43.93 -15.05
C SER A 25 8.76 44.53 -16.18
N LEU A 26 9.20 43.71 -17.14
CA LEU A 26 9.39 44.12 -18.54
C LEU A 26 9.15 42.92 -19.49
N ARG A 27 8.06 42.98 -20.27
CA ARG A 27 8.00 42.56 -21.69
C ARG A 27 8.01 43.86 -22.51
N PRO A 28 8.31 43.92 -23.83
CA PRO A 28 8.18 42.86 -24.85
C PRO A 28 9.33 42.88 -25.92
N PHE A 29 9.13 42.12 -27.00
CA PHE A 29 9.56 42.34 -28.41
C PHE A 29 10.42 41.27 -29.11
N ASN A 30 9.73 40.68 -30.11
CA ASN A 30 10.18 40.13 -31.40
C ASN A 30 11.60 40.44 -31.89
N LYS A 31 12.22 39.42 -32.50
CA LYS A 31 12.90 39.57 -33.80
C LYS A 31 12.83 38.28 -34.61
N HIS A 32 12.22 38.40 -35.79
CA HIS A 32 12.43 37.51 -36.93
C HIS A 32 13.90 37.54 -37.38
N PHE A 33 14.40 36.40 -37.86
CA PHE A 33 15.16 36.37 -39.12
C PHE A 33 14.87 35.07 -39.87
N ARG A 34 14.58 35.22 -41.16
CA ARG A 34 14.31 34.21 -42.17
C ARG A 34 15.30 34.50 -43.31
N ALA A 35 16.02 33.48 -43.81
CA ALA A 35 16.60 33.35 -45.15
C ALA A 35 17.32 31.98 -45.19
N ASP A 36 16.81 30.93 -45.82
CA ASP A 36 16.69 30.61 -47.26
C ASP A 36 18.01 30.26 -47.97
N VAL A 37 18.04 29.02 -48.52
CA VAL A 37 18.54 28.58 -49.85
C VAL A 37 19.89 27.81 -49.99
N LEU A 38 19.71 26.56 -50.45
CA LEU A 38 20.45 25.63 -51.36
C LEU A 38 21.94 25.22 -51.19
N ALA A 39 22.09 23.91 -50.96
CA ALA A 39 22.80 22.87 -51.74
C ALA A 39 24.26 23.07 -52.24
N ASN A 40 25.21 22.26 -51.73
CA ASN A 40 25.78 21.08 -52.45
C ASN A 40 26.84 20.30 -51.62
N ARG A 41 26.86 18.97 -51.84
CA ARG A 41 27.69 17.85 -51.31
C ARG A 41 29.20 17.91 -51.70
N PRO A 42 30.05 16.88 -51.42
CA PRO A 42 30.14 15.87 -50.32
C PRO A 42 31.59 15.64 -49.78
N LYS A 43 31.76 14.84 -48.70
CA LYS A 43 32.57 13.59 -48.67
C LYS A 43 32.68 12.93 -47.28
N SER A 44 32.50 11.61 -47.31
CA SER A 44 32.83 10.49 -46.42
C SER A 44 33.68 10.72 -45.15
N ILE A 45 33.36 9.99 -44.06
CA ILE A 45 34.05 8.75 -43.64
C ILE A 45 33.30 8.12 -42.46
N SER A 46 33.11 6.79 -42.56
CA SER A 46 32.47 5.87 -41.62
C SER A 46 33.41 5.44 -40.47
N PHE A 47 32.84 5.19 -39.28
CA PHE A 47 33.50 4.49 -38.17
C PHE A 47 32.72 3.22 -37.79
N GLN A 48 33.37 2.06 -37.86
CA GLN A 48 32.98 0.85 -37.12
C GLN A 48 34.21 -0.06 -36.85
N PHE A 49 34.31 -0.50 -35.58
CA PHE A 49 34.81 -1.79 -35.01
C PHE A 49 36.15 -2.37 -35.52
N ASN A 50 37.05 -3.01 -34.75
CA ASN A 50 36.84 -4.10 -33.78
C ASN A 50 38.18 -4.53 -33.11
N CYS A 51 38.07 -5.49 -32.18
CA CYS A 51 39.02 -5.95 -31.14
C CYS A 51 40.19 -6.90 -31.55
N THR A 52 40.94 -7.31 -30.50
CA THR A 52 41.80 -8.53 -30.29
C THR A 52 43.28 -8.42 -30.72
N HIS A 53 44.30 -9.00 -30.09
CA HIS A 53 44.48 -10.23 -29.29
C HIS A 53 45.87 -10.22 -28.57
N GLY A 54 46.11 -11.03 -27.52
CA GLY A 54 47.48 -11.49 -27.17
C GLY A 54 47.73 -11.89 -25.69
N ASN A 55 47.82 -13.20 -25.42
CA ASN A 55 48.23 -13.90 -24.18
C ASN A 55 49.78 -14.10 -24.14
N PRO A 56 50.47 -14.84 -23.21
CA PRO A 56 50.16 -15.37 -21.86
C PRO A 56 51.35 -15.39 -20.81
N PHE A 57 51.07 -15.94 -19.62
CA PHE A 57 51.93 -16.71 -18.67
C PHE A 57 52.86 -16.10 -17.57
N SER A 58 52.56 -16.56 -16.33
CA SER A 58 53.41 -17.05 -15.21
C SER A 58 54.30 -16.12 -14.36
N SER A 59 54.02 -16.09 -13.05
CA SER A 59 54.78 -16.80 -11.98
C SER A 59 54.80 -16.05 -10.63
N VAL A 60 54.66 -16.83 -9.55
CA VAL A 60 54.67 -16.47 -8.12
C VAL A 60 56.12 -16.55 -7.61
N PRO A 61 56.58 -15.71 -6.65
CA PRO A 61 56.69 -16.18 -5.25
C PRO A 61 56.44 -15.12 -4.15
N LYS A 62 55.92 -15.58 -3.00
CA LYS A 62 56.02 -14.98 -1.64
C LYS A 62 57.50 -15.08 -1.15
N PRO A 63 58.03 -14.45 -0.05
CA PRO A 63 57.36 -14.18 1.24
C PRO A 63 57.90 -13.01 2.12
N ALA A 64 57.42 -12.98 3.37
CA ALA A 64 58.13 -12.61 4.61
C ALA A 64 57.91 -11.22 5.26
N ARG A 65 58.01 -11.28 6.58
CA ARG A 65 57.47 -10.45 7.66
C ARG A 65 58.65 -9.91 8.46
N LYS A 66 58.70 -8.63 8.83
CA LYS A 66 59.28 -8.14 10.11
C LYS A 66 59.14 -6.62 10.28
N ARG A 67 59.36 -6.23 11.54
CA ARG A 67 58.90 -5.08 12.32
C ARG A 67 60.02 -4.05 12.51
N ALA A 68 59.63 -2.81 12.83
CA ALA A 68 60.27 -1.82 13.73
C ALA A 68 60.64 -0.46 13.11
N ASP A 69 59.94 0.57 13.61
CA ASP A 69 60.37 1.90 14.08
C ASP A 69 61.43 2.72 13.32
N LEU A 70 61.09 4.00 13.03
CA LEU A 70 61.97 5.18 13.26
C LEU A 70 61.28 6.53 12.94
N LEU A 71 61.42 7.49 13.89
CA LEU A 71 61.39 8.98 13.79
C LEU A 71 60.03 9.74 14.00
N PRO A 72 60.05 11.02 14.47
CA PRO A 72 60.35 11.55 15.82
C PRO A 72 59.22 12.52 16.34
N PRO A 73 59.30 13.12 17.56
CA PRO A 73 58.20 13.93 18.10
C PRO A 73 58.31 15.41 17.72
N LEU A 74 57.18 16.05 17.41
CA LEU A 74 57.07 17.50 17.22
C LEU A 74 56.28 18.12 18.38
N SER A 75 56.95 19.04 19.05
CA SER A 75 56.49 19.86 20.16
C SER A 75 55.66 21.07 19.70
N CYS A 76 54.51 21.26 20.37
CA CYS A 76 53.82 22.50 20.75
C CYS A 76 53.49 23.58 19.70
N SER A 77 52.20 23.92 19.59
CA SER A 77 51.65 25.17 20.15
C SER A 77 50.15 25.30 19.86
N ILE A 78 49.42 25.79 20.86
CA ILE A 78 47.98 26.07 20.86
C ILE A 78 47.74 27.40 20.15
N SER A 79 46.82 27.44 19.19
CA SER A 79 45.98 28.62 18.96
C SER A 79 44.61 28.21 18.43
N SER A 80 43.65 29.10 18.71
CA SER A 80 42.23 28.90 18.91
C SER A 80 41.36 28.89 17.64
N ASN A 81 40.18 28.30 17.80
CA ASN A 81 38.92 28.45 17.03
C ASN A 81 38.68 27.49 15.85
N ALA A 82 37.95 26.41 16.14
CA ALA A 82 36.79 25.99 15.34
C ALA A 82 35.99 24.92 16.11
N SER A 83 34.92 25.34 16.78
CA SER A 83 33.87 24.45 17.27
C SER A 83 32.97 24.05 16.09
N THR A 84 33.01 22.79 15.69
CA THR A 84 31.91 22.16 14.94
C THR A 84 31.25 21.16 15.88
N GLU A 85 30.16 21.60 16.51
CA GLU A 85 29.30 20.78 17.37
C GLU A 85 28.56 19.75 16.51
N SER A 86 28.87 18.47 16.71
CA SER A 86 27.94 17.39 16.34
C SER A 86 26.86 17.30 17.43
N GLN A 87 25.65 17.76 17.15
CA GLN A 87 24.49 17.62 18.03
C GLN A 87 24.05 16.16 18.07
N ASN A 88 24.54 15.40 19.05
CA ASN A 88 23.99 14.09 19.41
C ASN A 88 22.95 14.30 20.52
N PRO A 89 21.64 14.14 20.25
CA PRO A 89 20.57 14.42 21.22
C PRO A 89 20.65 13.51 22.45
N VAL A 90 21.24 12.31 22.31
CA VAL A 90 21.50 11.40 23.42
C VAL A 90 22.60 11.94 24.35
N LEU A 91 23.65 12.53 23.79
CA LEU A 91 24.75 13.11 24.58
C LEU A 91 24.28 14.39 25.32
N GLU A 92 23.39 15.18 24.71
CA GLU A 92 22.71 16.31 25.36
C GLU A 92 21.75 15.86 26.48
N PHE A 93 21.04 14.75 26.30
CA PHE A 93 20.22 14.16 27.35
C PHE A 93 21.07 13.72 28.56
N PHE A 94 22.23 13.10 28.32
CA PHE A 94 23.15 12.75 29.40
C PHE A 94 23.88 13.97 30.02
N ARG A 95 24.11 15.04 29.26
CA ARG A 95 24.67 16.31 29.77
C ARG A 95 23.67 17.11 30.61
N SER A 96 22.38 17.06 30.28
CA SER A 96 21.31 17.72 31.04
C SER A 96 20.97 16.99 32.35
N LEU A 97 21.33 15.70 32.44
CA LEU A 97 21.41 14.89 33.66
C LEU A 97 22.71 15.16 34.46
N SER A 98 23.17 16.42 34.50
CA SER A 98 24.34 16.79 35.30
C SER A 98 24.04 16.66 36.80
N LEU A 99 25.04 16.25 37.58
CA LEU A 99 24.94 16.13 39.05
C LEU A 99 24.51 17.44 39.73
N ASP A 100 24.77 18.59 39.09
CA ASP A 100 24.38 19.91 39.59
C ASP A 100 22.88 20.20 39.37
N SER A 101 22.30 19.72 38.26
CA SER A 101 20.85 19.73 38.02
C SER A 101 20.13 18.84 39.04
N ILE A 102 20.67 17.65 39.31
CA ILE A 102 20.14 16.73 40.32
C ILE A 102 20.25 17.36 41.72
N LYS A 103 21.40 17.98 42.07
CA LYS A 103 21.60 18.69 43.36
C LYS A 103 20.66 19.88 43.53
N ALA A 104 20.47 20.70 42.51
CA ALA A 104 19.56 21.85 42.55
C ALA A 104 18.10 21.40 42.73
N THR A 105 17.71 20.30 42.06
CA THR A 105 16.41 19.66 42.25
C THR A 105 16.28 19.08 43.66
N LEU A 106 17.37 18.53 44.22
CA LEU A 106 17.43 17.96 45.58
C LEU A 106 17.29 19.02 46.67
N LEU A 107 17.84 20.22 46.44
CA LEU A 107 17.76 21.38 47.35
C LEU A 107 16.38 22.06 47.34
N GLN A 108 15.58 21.89 46.29
CA GLN A 108 14.20 22.41 46.20
C GLN A 108 13.12 21.38 46.58
N LEU A 109 13.51 20.22 47.12
CA LEU A 109 12.58 19.18 47.55
C LEU A 109 11.86 19.59 48.84
N THR A 110 10.60 20.01 48.71
CA THR A 110 9.70 20.01 49.85
C THR A 110 9.38 18.55 50.24
N PRO A 111 9.22 18.24 51.55
CA PRO A 111 8.93 16.88 52.02
C PRO A 111 7.70 16.28 51.33
N ILE A 112 6.73 17.11 50.95
CA ILE A 112 5.54 16.73 50.21
C ILE A 112 5.86 16.23 48.78
N LYS A 113 6.82 16.85 48.08
CA LYS A 113 7.24 16.40 46.74
C LYS A 113 7.98 15.06 46.83
N VAL A 114 8.82 14.85 47.84
CA VAL A 114 9.53 13.58 48.08
C VAL A 114 8.53 12.44 48.25
N VAL A 115 7.49 12.64 49.09
CA VAL A 115 6.45 11.63 49.32
C VAL A 115 5.63 11.33 48.05
N LYS A 116 5.33 12.35 47.24
CA LYS A 116 4.64 12.14 45.96
C LYS A 116 5.48 11.33 44.96
N TRP A 117 6.76 11.68 44.81
CA TRP A 117 7.66 10.98 43.88
C TRP A 117 7.99 9.55 44.36
N SER A 118 8.15 9.33 45.67
CA SER A 118 8.35 7.99 46.22
C SER A 118 7.10 7.12 46.06
N GLY A 119 5.91 7.69 46.25
CA GLY A 119 4.64 7.02 45.98
C GLY A 119 4.49 6.60 44.52
N LEU A 120 4.77 7.51 43.58
CA LEU A 120 4.75 7.21 42.14
C LEU A 120 5.77 6.12 41.78
N LEU A 121 7.00 6.20 42.29
CA LEU A 121 8.03 5.20 42.07
C LEU A 121 7.61 3.83 42.61
N CYS A 122 6.98 3.78 43.79
CA CYS A 122 6.48 2.56 44.39
C CYS A 122 5.38 1.91 43.52
N ILE A 123 4.46 2.73 42.98
CA ILE A 123 3.43 2.26 42.04
C ILE A 123 4.08 1.69 40.76
N ILE A 124 5.08 2.37 40.20
CA ILE A 124 5.79 1.90 39.01
C ILE A 124 6.52 0.58 39.28
N ILE A 125 7.22 0.47 40.42
CA ILE A 125 7.92 -0.77 40.81
C ILE A 125 6.91 -1.90 41.03
N ALA A 126 5.80 -1.64 41.70
CA ALA A 126 4.75 -2.63 41.93
C ALA A 126 4.10 -3.09 40.61
N ALA A 127 3.76 -2.15 39.71
CA ALA A 127 3.24 -2.46 38.38
C ALA A 127 4.25 -3.25 37.54
N THR A 128 5.53 -2.88 37.59
CA THR A 128 6.61 -3.58 36.89
C THR A 128 6.77 -5.00 37.43
N LYS A 129 6.82 -5.18 38.75
CA LYS A 129 6.92 -6.50 39.39
C LYS A 129 5.73 -7.37 39.06
N TRP A 130 4.51 -6.83 39.11
CA TRP A 130 3.29 -7.54 38.72
C TRP A 130 3.33 -7.97 37.24
N THR A 131 3.73 -7.07 36.35
CA THR A 131 3.86 -7.33 34.91
C THR A 131 4.90 -8.41 34.63
N MET A 132 6.07 -8.33 35.28
CA MET A 132 7.13 -9.33 35.14
C MET A 132 6.65 -10.69 35.67
N ASN A 133 6.00 -10.73 36.83
CA ASN A 133 5.45 -11.98 37.37
C ASN A 133 4.39 -12.59 36.45
N MET A 134 3.53 -11.78 35.82
CA MET A 134 2.58 -12.25 34.82
C MET A 134 3.31 -12.81 33.59
N LEU A 135 4.24 -12.04 33.00
CA LEU A 135 5.00 -12.43 31.82
C LEU A 135 5.90 -13.66 32.03
N PHE A 136 6.42 -13.89 33.23
CA PHE A 136 7.21 -15.09 33.54
C PHE A 136 6.37 -16.25 34.09
N SER A 137 5.05 -16.07 34.23
CA SER A 137 4.19 -17.16 34.68
C SER A 137 3.90 -18.13 33.53
N PRO A 138 4.12 -19.44 33.72
CA PRO A 138 3.81 -20.45 32.70
C PRO A 138 2.30 -20.51 32.43
N PHE A 139 1.47 -20.21 33.43
CA PHE A 139 0.01 -20.14 33.26
C PHE A 139 -0.42 -19.00 32.34
N PHE A 140 0.20 -17.81 32.43
CA PHE A 140 -0.08 -16.73 31.48
C PHE A 140 0.18 -17.20 30.05
N TRP A 141 1.35 -17.80 29.79
CA TRP A 141 1.66 -18.29 28.44
C TRP A 141 0.79 -19.45 27.98
N MET A 142 0.31 -20.30 28.90
CA MET A 142 -0.64 -21.36 28.58
C MET A 142 -2.01 -20.77 28.17
N TYR A 143 -2.59 -19.86 28.95
CA TYR A 143 -3.86 -19.22 28.60
C TYR A 143 -3.72 -18.25 27.42
N PHE A 144 -2.59 -17.55 27.31
CA PHE A 144 -2.26 -16.72 26.16
C PHE A 144 -2.11 -17.60 24.92
N SER A 145 -1.43 -18.74 24.99
CA SER A 145 -1.40 -19.72 23.90
C SER A 145 -2.80 -20.18 23.51
N TRP A 146 -3.72 -20.37 24.46
CA TRP A 146 -5.11 -20.71 24.15
C TRP A 146 -5.84 -19.61 23.38
N THR A 147 -5.49 -18.33 23.56
CA THR A 147 -6.01 -17.24 22.71
C THR A 147 -5.49 -17.28 21.26
N TRP A 148 -4.44 -18.05 21.00
CA TRP A 148 -3.94 -18.33 19.64
C TRP A 148 -4.43 -19.69 19.13
N LEU A 149 -4.74 -20.63 20.02
CA LEU A 149 -5.33 -21.93 19.69
C LEU A 149 -6.81 -21.78 19.33
N PHE A 150 -7.54 -20.92 20.04
CA PHE A 150 -8.94 -20.62 19.77
C PHE A 150 -9.08 -19.27 19.07
N TRP A 151 -10.05 -19.17 18.18
CA TRP A 151 -10.32 -17.97 17.40
C TRP A 151 -10.53 -16.73 18.32
N PRO A 152 -9.67 -15.69 18.23
CA PRO A 152 -9.68 -14.58 19.18
C PRO A 152 -10.76 -13.54 18.82
N TRP A 153 -12.00 -13.83 19.19
CA TRP A 153 -13.17 -12.97 18.94
C TRP A 153 -12.96 -11.51 19.38
N LEU A 154 -12.36 -11.29 20.55
CA LEU A 154 -12.12 -9.93 21.05
C LEU A 154 -11.22 -9.13 20.10
N VAL A 155 -10.19 -9.76 19.54
CA VAL A 155 -9.27 -9.12 18.59
C VAL A 155 -9.99 -8.83 17.27
N ALA A 156 -10.76 -9.79 16.76
CA ALA A 156 -11.52 -9.63 15.53
C ALA A 156 -12.57 -8.50 15.63
N ILE A 157 -13.30 -8.43 16.74
CA ILE A 157 -14.31 -7.39 17.00
C ILE A 157 -13.64 -6.03 17.19
N ALA A 158 -12.55 -5.96 17.98
CA ALA A 158 -11.81 -4.71 18.16
C ALA A 158 -11.28 -4.17 16.82
N LEU A 159 -10.77 -5.04 15.96
CA LEU A 159 -10.32 -4.68 14.61
C LEU A 159 -11.48 -4.23 13.71
N ALA A 160 -12.67 -4.82 13.86
CA ALA A 160 -13.89 -4.39 13.15
C ALA A 160 -14.28 -2.96 13.54
N VAL A 161 -14.40 -2.72 14.86
CA VAL A 161 -14.78 -1.43 15.42
C VAL A 161 -13.78 -0.35 15.05
N TYR A 162 -12.49 -0.63 15.18
CA TYR A 162 -11.43 0.31 14.80
C TYR A 162 -11.40 0.55 13.28
N GLY A 163 -11.62 -0.49 12.46
CA GLY A 163 -11.77 -0.36 11.01
C GLY A 163 -12.94 0.53 10.60
N LEU A 164 -14.11 0.39 11.24
CA LEU A 164 -15.28 1.24 11.02
C LEU A 164 -15.02 2.70 11.43
N TYR A 165 -14.35 2.92 12.56
CA TYR A 165 -13.92 4.24 12.99
C TYR A 165 -13.00 4.90 11.95
N CYS A 166 -11.98 4.17 11.47
CA CYS A 166 -11.10 4.66 10.42
C CYS A 166 -11.85 4.92 9.11
N PHE A 167 -12.85 4.09 8.77
CA PHE A 167 -13.69 4.29 7.59
C PHE A 167 -14.51 5.58 7.68
N GLN A 168 -15.09 5.88 8.84
CA GLN A 168 -15.79 7.15 9.06
C GLN A 168 -14.85 8.34 8.87
N ARG A 169 -13.63 8.29 9.41
CA ARG A 169 -12.59 9.31 9.18
C ARG A 169 -12.19 9.43 7.71
N HIS A 170 -12.15 8.31 6.99
CA HIS A 170 -11.83 8.29 5.56
C HIS A 170 -12.93 8.97 4.74
N LEU A 171 -14.21 8.75 5.07
CA LEU A 171 -15.34 9.43 4.45
C LEU A 171 -15.31 10.95 4.68
N LEU A 172 -14.76 11.41 5.82
CA LEU A 172 -14.56 12.83 6.12
C LEU A 172 -13.32 13.44 5.43
N GLY A 173 -12.49 12.62 4.77
CA GLY A 173 -11.25 13.06 4.12
C GLY A 173 -10.07 13.27 5.08
N GLU A 174 -10.18 12.84 6.34
CA GLU A 174 -9.20 13.08 7.40
C GLU A 174 -8.31 11.87 7.71
N ALA A 175 -8.48 10.76 6.99
CA ALA A 175 -7.81 9.50 7.30
C ALA A 175 -6.36 9.46 6.82
N ASN A 176 -5.46 9.07 7.74
CA ASN A 176 -4.05 8.81 7.44
C ASN A 176 -3.85 7.50 6.65
N ILE A 177 -2.68 7.34 6.02
CA ILE A 177 -2.32 6.11 5.27
C ILE A 177 -2.44 4.85 6.15
N PHE A 178 -2.01 4.94 7.42
CA PHE A 178 -2.13 3.82 8.37
C PHE A 178 -3.59 3.48 8.66
N GLU A 179 -4.48 4.47 8.72
CA GLU A 179 -5.91 4.24 8.94
C GLU A 179 -6.57 3.62 7.71
N GLN A 180 -6.16 4.03 6.51
CA GLN A 180 -6.59 3.38 5.27
C GLN A 180 -6.14 1.92 5.21
N LEU A 181 -4.89 1.64 5.63
CA LEU A 181 -4.40 0.27 5.76
C LEU A 181 -5.22 -0.52 6.78
N THR A 182 -5.56 0.08 7.93
CA THR A 182 -6.43 -0.55 8.95
C THR A 182 -7.80 -0.91 8.38
N ILE A 183 -8.43 -0.04 7.59
CA ILE A 183 -9.72 -0.34 6.94
C ILE A 183 -9.59 -1.61 6.09
N VAL A 184 -8.56 -1.66 5.23
CA VAL A 184 -8.32 -2.80 4.33
C VAL A 184 -8.05 -4.07 5.13
N THR A 185 -7.20 -3.99 6.15
CA THR A 185 -6.87 -5.12 7.04
C THR A 185 -8.10 -5.63 7.78
N SER A 186 -8.94 -4.73 8.29
CA SER A 186 -10.19 -5.08 8.96
C SER A 186 -11.14 -5.81 8.01
N VAL A 187 -11.37 -5.26 6.81
CA VAL A 187 -12.23 -5.88 5.80
C VAL A 187 -11.74 -7.28 5.42
N PHE A 188 -10.45 -7.45 5.10
CA PHE A 188 -9.94 -8.77 4.70
C PHE A 188 -9.84 -9.76 5.86
N THR A 189 -9.65 -9.29 7.10
CA THR A 189 -9.77 -10.16 8.28
C THR A 189 -11.18 -10.73 8.38
N TRP A 190 -12.20 -9.88 8.22
CA TRP A 190 -13.61 -10.28 8.28
C TRP A 190 -14.08 -11.08 7.07
N LEU A 191 -13.35 -10.99 5.96
CA LEU A 191 -13.64 -11.72 4.74
C LEU A 191 -12.95 -13.10 4.69
N THR A 192 -11.73 -13.23 5.20
CA THR A 192 -10.88 -14.43 4.99
C THR A 192 -10.51 -15.18 6.26
N LEU A 193 -10.43 -14.52 7.42
CA LEU A 193 -9.98 -15.14 8.69
C LEU A 193 -11.15 -15.41 9.64
N VAL A 194 -12.04 -14.44 9.84
CA VAL A 194 -13.20 -14.59 10.74
C VAL A 194 -14.09 -15.78 10.36
N PRO A 195 -14.47 -15.98 9.08
CA PRO A 195 -15.43 -17.04 8.78
C PRO A 195 -14.87 -18.45 9.05
N PRO A 196 -13.66 -18.81 8.58
CA PRO A 196 -13.05 -20.09 8.95
C PRO A 196 -12.82 -20.24 10.45
N GLY A 197 -12.38 -19.17 11.13
CA GLY A 197 -12.17 -19.18 12.58
C GLY A 197 -13.46 -19.37 13.39
N HIS A 198 -14.58 -18.81 12.93
CA HIS A 198 -15.90 -18.99 13.55
C HIS A 198 -16.38 -20.44 13.45
N PHE A 199 -16.29 -21.05 12.27
CA PHE A 199 -16.82 -22.40 12.05
C PHE A 199 -15.90 -23.52 12.56
N ASN A 200 -14.58 -23.33 12.50
CA ASN A 200 -13.61 -24.36 12.89
C ASN A 200 -13.06 -24.18 14.31
N GLY A 201 -13.27 -23.01 14.92
CA GLY A 201 -12.76 -22.67 16.25
C GLY A 201 -11.27 -22.30 16.28
N TYR A 202 -10.50 -22.59 15.24
CA TYR A 202 -9.09 -22.25 15.08
C TYR A 202 -8.76 -21.93 13.61
N LEU A 203 -7.57 -21.42 13.35
CA LEU A 203 -7.08 -21.15 11.99
C LEU A 203 -5.83 -21.94 11.65
N GLU A 204 -5.81 -22.53 10.47
CA GLU A 204 -4.64 -23.22 9.93
C GLU A 204 -4.63 -23.17 8.39
N GLY A 205 -3.46 -23.12 7.78
CA GLY A 205 -3.31 -23.29 6.33
C GLY A 205 -3.83 -22.13 5.48
N TRP A 206 -4.78 -22.41 4.58
CA TRP A 206 -5.19 -21.52 3.49
C TRP A 206 -5.71 -20.14 3.91
N PRO A 207 -6.54 -19.97 4.95
CA PRO A 207 -7.03 -18.65 5.37
C PRO A 207 -5.91 -17.62 5.58
N PHE A 208 -4.79 -18.01 6.19
CA PHE A 208 -3.63 -17.12 6.35
C PHE A 208 -2.99 -16.76 5.01
N VAL A 209 -2.82 -17.75 4.12
CA VAL A 209 -2.28 -17.50 2.78
C VAL A 209 -3.17 -16.51 2.04
N PHE A 210 -4.49 -16.72 2.03
CA PHE A 210 -5.42 -15.82 1.35
C PHE A 210 -5.51 -14.45 2.00
N PHE A 211 -5.39 -14.34 3.32
CA PHE A 211 -5.30 -13.05 3.98
C PHE A 211 -4.16 -12.21 3.38
N PHE A 212 -2.94 -12.76 3.28
CA PHE A 212 -1.81 -12.04 2.67
C PHE A 212 -1.97 -11.85 1.15
N VAL A 213 -2.49 -12.84 0.43
CA VAL A 213 -2.73 -12.75 -1.01
C VAL A 213 -3.74 -11.65 -1.33
N TYR A 214 -4.83 -11.53 -0.57
CA TYR A 214 -5.85 -10.47 -0.76
C TYR A 214 -5.24 -9.09 -0.51
N HIS A 215 -4.51 -8.92 0.60
CA HIS A 215 -3.80 -7.67 0.85
C HIS A 215 -2.92 -7.32 -0.36
N TYR A 216 -2.02 -8.23 -0.74
CA TYR A 216 -1.09 -7.98 -1.82
C TYR A 216 -1.79 -7.71 -3.17
N PHE A 217 -2.84 -8.45 -3.49
CA PHE A 217 -3.64 -8.31 -4.70
C PHE A 217 -4.20 -6.89 -4.86
N PHE A 218 -4.81 -6.34 -3.81
CA PHE A 218 -5.39 -5.00 -3.85
C PHE A 218 -4.33 -3.89 -3.74
N PHE A 219 -3.16 -4.17 -3.15
CA PHE A 219 -2.03 -3.25 -3.10
C PHE A 219 -1.30 -3.08 -4.45
N PHE A 220 -1.47 -4.00 -5.42
CA PHE A 220 -0.75 -3.93 -6.71
C PHE A 220 -0.89 -2.59 -7.44
N ASN A 221 -2.10 -2.02 -7.47
CA ASN A 221 -2.33 -0.72 -8.11
C ASN A 221 -1.48 0.39 -7.48
N VAL A 222 -1.28 0.34 -6.16
CA VAL A 222 -0.45 1.30 -5.43
C VAL A 222 1.02 1.03 -5.70
N SER A 223 1.47 -0.24 -5.64
CA SER A 223 2.86 -0.63 -5.86
C SER A 223 3.35 -0.35 -7.29
N ILE A 224 2.54 -0.65 -8.30
CA ILE A 224 2.86 -0.41 -9.71
C ILE A 224 2.97 1.08 -9.99
N ARG A 225 2.03 1.89 -9.48
CA ARG A 225 2.08 3.34 -9.64
C ARG A 225 3.29 3.96 -8.96
N LYS A 226 3.59 3.54 -7.72
CA LYS A 226 4.80 3.99 -7.02
C LYS A 226 6.06 3.68 -7.82
N ARG A 227 6.10 2.51 -8.48
CA ARG A 227 7.23 2.11 -9.33
C ARG A 227 7.33 2.93 -10.62
N LEU A 228 6.20 3.25 -11.27
CA LEU A 228 6.18 3.94 -12.56
C LEU A 228 6.32 5.46 -12.45
N TYR A 229 5.68 6.08 -11.46
CA TYR A 229 5.54 7.53 -11.36
C TYR A 229 6.21 8.13 -10.11
N GLY A 230 6.75 7.30 -9.21
CA GLY A 230 7.37 7.78 -7.98
C GLY A 230 6.36 8.09 -6.89
N ASP A 231 6.35 9.33 -6.40
CA ASP A 231 5.56 9.72 -5.23
C ASP A 231 4.05 9.74 -5.48
N PHE A 232 3.29 9.57 -4.39
CA PHE A 232 1.83 9.47 -4.40
C PHE A 232 1.17 10.83 -4.63
N TYR A 233 1.14 11.30 -5.87
CA TYR A 233 0.25 12.40 -6.22
C TYR A 233 -1.20 11.90 -6.20
N ALA A 234 -2.07 12.67 -5.54
CA ALA A 234 -3.50 12.40 -5.56
C ALA A 234 -3.99 12.44 -7.00
N ARG A 235 -4.78 11.43 -7.40
CA ARG A 235 -5.34 11.36 -8.75
C ARG A 235 -6.31 12.55 -8.95
N PRO A 236 -6.15 13.35 -10.03
CA PRO A 236 -7.23 14.21 -10.50
C PRO A 236 -8.41 13.32 -10.90
N HIS A 237 -9.58 13.52 -10.32
CA HIS A 237 -10.77 12.75 -10.66
C HIS A 237 -11.48 13.42 -11.82
N ASP A 238 -11.55 12.74 -12.97
CA ASP A 238 -12.38 13.18 -14.09
C ASP A 238 -13.73 12.44 -14.01
N PRO A 239 -14.85 13.16 -13.82
CA PRO A 239 -16.17 12.56 -13.73
C PRO A 239 -16.55 11.73 -14.96
N LYS A 240 -15.93 11.99 -16.13
CA LYS A 240 -16.14 11.18 -17.33
C LYS A 240 -15.65 9.74 -17.14
N TRP A 241 -14.47 9.57 -16.54
CA TRP A 241 -13.80 8.27 -16.39
C TRP A 241 -14.14 7.56 -15.08
N ASP A 242 -14.72 8.27 -14.12
CA ASP A 242 -15.21 7.72 -12.85
C ASP A 242 -16.60 7.07 -13.00
N ILE A 243 -16.65 5.96 -13.74
CA ILE A 243 -17.87 5.18 -13.94
C ILE A 243 -18.26 4.50 -12.63
N ASN A 244 -19.29 5.03 -12.00
CA ASN A 244 -19.88 4.50 -10.78
C ASN A 244 -21.19 3.76 -11.10
N VAL A 245 -21.22 2.47 -10.80
CA VAL A 245 -22.48 1.72 -10.80
C VAL A 245 -23.36 2.16 -9.60
N PRO A 246 -24.70 1.99 -9.68
CA PRO A 246 -25.62 2.42 -8.63
C PRO A 246 -25.19 1.94 -7.24
N THR A 247 -25.37 2.78 -6.20
CA THR A 247 -24.94 2.45 -4.84
C THR A 247 -25.54 1.13 -4.34
N MET A 248 -26.79 0.83 -4.69
CA MET A 248 -27.42 -0.44 -4.34
C MET A 248 -26.73 -1.65 -4.96
N SER A 249 -26.28 -1.59 -6.23
CA SER A 249 -25.57 -2.72 -6.84
C SER A 249 -24.19 -2.92 -6.22
N ARG A 250 -23.49 -1.84 -5.84
CA ARG A 250 -22.24 -1.92 -5.07
C ARG A 250 -22.44 -2.55 -3.70
N LEU A 251 -23.48 -2.14 -2.97
CA LEU A 251 -23.81 -2.71 -1.67
C LEU A 251 -24.19 -4.20 -1.78
N LEU A 252 -25.03 -4.56 -2.76
CA LEU A 252 -25.41 -5.95 -3.02
C LEU A 252 -24.21 -6.80 -3.43
N PHE A 253 -23.29 -6.26 -4.23
CA PHE A 253 -22.06 -6.95 -4.58
C PHE A 253 -21.17 -7.18 -3.35
N SER A 254 -20.92 -6.15 -2.55
CA SER A 254 -20.13 -6.26 -1.32
C SER A 254 -20.75 -7.25 -0.32
N ALA A 255 -22.07 -7.19 -0.13
CA ALA A 255 -22.80 -8.12 0.72
C ALA A 255 -22.75 -9.55 0.16
N GLY A 256 -22.95 -9.73 -1.14
CA GLY A 256 -22.86 -11.02 -1.81
C GLY A 256 -21.45 -11.62 -1.72
N VAL A 257 -20.40 -10.81 -1.86
CA VAL A 257 -19.02 -11.26 -1.67
C VAL A 257 -18.78 -11.70 -0.24
N MET A 258 -19.23 -10.92 0.75
CA MET A 258 -19.15 -11.29 2.16
C MET A 258 -19.88 -12.62 2.42
N VAL A 259 -21.14 -12.73 2.02
CA VAL A 259 -21.93 -13.96 2.18
C VAL A 259 -21.26 -15.15 1.51
N GLY A 260 -20.72 -14.99 0.30
CA GLY A 260 -20.05 -16.07 -0.41
C GLY A 260 -18.80 -16.59 0.32
N HIS A 261 -18.04 -15.71 0.96
CA HIS A 261 -16.87 -16.13 1.75
C HIS A 261 -17.26 -16.82 3.06
N TRP A 262 -18.36 -16.36 3.69
CA TRP A 262 -18.92 -17.02 4.87
C TRP A 262 -19.51 -18.39 4.55
N LEU A 263 -20.24 -18.51 3.45
CA LEU A 263 -20.74 -19.78 2.95
C LEU A 263 -19.59 -20.73 2.61
N ALA A 264 -18.51 -20.24 2.00
CA ALA A 264 -17.35 -21.07 1.68
C ALA A 264 -16.69 -21.66 2.93
N ALA A 265 -16.61 -20.87 4.01
CA ALA A 265 -16.09 -21.35 5.28
C ALA A 265 -17.04 -22.30 6.02
N PHE A 266 -18.35 -22.16 5.79
CA PHE A 266 -19.37 -23.06 6.34
C PHE A 266 -19.43 -24.40 5.59
N GLU A 267 -19.32 -24.37 4.25
CA GLU A 267 -19.37 -25.54 3.38
C GLU A 267 -18.06 -26.35 3.40
N GLY A 268 -16.93 -25.66 3.57
CA GLY A 268 -15.62 -26.30 3.56
C GLY A 268 -15.45 -27.32 4.70
N PRO A 269 -14.75 -28.44 4.46
CA PRO A 269 -14.42 -29.38 5.52
C PRO A 269 -13.46 -28.75 6.53
N GLU A 270 -13.33 -29.37 7.70
CA GLU A 270 -12.39 -28.92 8.71
C GLU A 270 -10.98 -28.79 8.13
N LEU A 271 -10.31 -27.66 8.38
CA LEU A 271 -9.10 -27.29 7.63
C LEU A 271 -7.95 -28.31 7.76
N HIS A 272 -7.89 -29.04 8.87
CA HIS A 272 -6.88 -30.09 9.09
C HIS A 272 -7.05 -31.31 8.17
N LEU A 273 -8.24 -31.48 7.57
CA LEU A 273 -8.54 -32.56 6.63
C LEU A 273 -8.06 -32.22 5.21
N ILE A 274 -7.67 -30.97 4.95
CA ILE A 274 -7.20 -30.54 3.64
C ILE A 274 -5.75 -31.03 3.47
N PRO A 275 -5.48 -31.94 2.51
CA PRO A 275 -4.15 -32.53 2.38
C PRO A 275 -3.13 -31.45 2.00
N GLY A 276 -2.05 -31.39 2.79
CA GLY A 276 -0.89 -30.53 2.53
C GLY A 276 0.02 -31.04 1.39
N GLY A 277 1.05 -30.27 1.06
CA GLY A 277 2.10 -30.69 0.13
C GLY A 277 1.71 -30.55 -1.35
N TRP A 278 2.08 -31.54 -2.18
CA TRP A 278 1.96 -31.47 -3.64
C TRP A 278 0.51 -31.48 -4.16
N SER A 279 -0.45 -31.95 -3.37
CA SER A 279 -1.89 -31.84 -3.66
C SER A 279 -2.35 -30.39 -3.88
N ASN A 280 -1.61 -29.43 -3.28
CA ASN A 280 -1.92 -28.02 -3.31
C ASN A 280 -1.27 -27.27 -4.48
N LEU A 281 -0.52 -27.95 -5.36
CA LEU A 281 0.10 -27.34 -6.53
C LEU A 281 -0.91 -26.61 -7.42
N GLY A 282 -2.10 -27.18 -7.63
CA GLY A 282 -3.15 -26.56 -8.43
C GLY A 282 -3.60 -25.21 -7.86
N ILE A 283 -3.75 -25.13 -6.54
CA ILE A 283 -4.16 -23.88 -5.86
C ILE A 283 -3.04 -22.84 -5.94
N TRP A 284 -1.79 -23.25 -5.71
CA TRP A 284 -0.65 -22.35 -5.87
C TRP A 284 -0.52 -21.82 -7.30
N ALA A 285 -0.70 -22.67 -8.31
CA ALA A 285 -0.72 -22.25 -9.70
C ALA A 285 -1.83 -21.22 -9.95
N LEU A 286 -3.04 -21.44 -9.44
CA LEU A 286 -4.15 -20.49 -9.55
C LEU A 286 -3.86 -19.15 -8.85
N ILE A 287 -3.26 -19.16 -7.66
CA ILE A 287 -2.84 -17.94 -6.95
C ILE A 287 -1.80 -17.17 -7.80
N ILE A 288 -0.78 -17.86 -8.29
CA ILE A 288 0.27 -17.25 -9.12
C ILE A 288 -0.33 -16.67 -10.40
N THR A 289 -1.18 -17.42 -11.11
CA THR A 289 -1.87 -16.95 -12.30
C THR A 289 -2.72 -15.72 -12.00
N THR A 290 -3.47 -15.71 -10.90
CA THR A 290 -4.28 -14.58 -10.44
C THR A 290 -3.44 -13.33 -10.22
N LEU A 291 -2.33 -13.46 -9.48
CA LEU A 291 -1.43 -12.35 -9.17
C LEU A 291 -0.72 -11.83 -10.42
N LEU A 292 -0.24 -12.71 -11.30
CA LEU A 292 0.39 -12.33 -12.57
C LEU A 292 -0.60 -11.65 -13.50
N MET A 293 -1.83 -12.14 -13.61
CA MET A 293 -2.87 -11.53 -14.42
C MET A 293 -3.19 -10.12 -13.93
N GLN A 294 -3.39 -9.94 -12.62
CA GLN A 294 -3.63 -8.65 -11.99
C GLN A 294 -2.46 -7.68 -12.22
N TYR A 295 -1.23 -8.13 -11.93
CA TYR A 295 -0.03 -7.31 -12.07
C TYR A 295 0.14 -6.82 -13.51
N ASN A 296 0.06 -7.72 -14.50
CA ASN A 296 0.23 -7.35 -15.90
C ASN A 296 -0.91 -6.45 -16.39
N ALA A 297 -2.16 -6.75 -16.03
CA ALA A 297 -3.32 -5.95 -16.42
C ALA A 297 -3.23 -4.51 -15.91
N THR A 298 -2.86 -4.34 -14.64
CA THR A 298 -2.65 -3.01 -14.05
C THR A 298 -1.43 -2.30 -14.65
N LEU A 299 -0.33 -3.01 -14.90
CA LEU A 299 0.89 -2.42 -15.47
C LEU A 299 0.64 -1.84 -16.87
N TYR A 300 -0.03 -2.60 -17.74
CA TYR A 300 -0.37 -2.11 -19.07
C TYR A 300 -1.40 -0.98 -19.01
N LEU A 301 -2.40 -1.07 -18.13
CA LEU A 301 -3.39 0.00 -17.99
C LEU A 301 -2.75 1.31 -17.50
N ALA A 302 -1.85 1.23 -16.51
CA ALA A 302 -1.12 2.39 -16.02
C ALA A 302 -0.26 3.01 -17.13
N LYS A 303 0.54 2.21 -17.85
CA LYS A 303 1.43 2.72 -18.90
C LYS A 303 0.71 3.49 -20.02
N TYR A 304 -0.52 3.10 -20.35
CA TYR A 304 -1.29 3.65 -21.48
C TYR A 304 -2.44 4.57 -21.05
N SER A 305 -2.50 4.94 -19.77
CA SER A 305 -3.40 5.98 -19.29
C SER A 305 -2.56 7.10 -18.68
N GLU A 306 -2.61 8.27 -19.28
CA GLU A 306 -1.83 9.43 -18.87
C GLU A 306 -2.24 9.82 -17.44
N ASN A 307 -1.33 9.64 -16.48
CA ASN A 307 -1.58 9.78 -15.04
C ASN A 307 -2.81 9.00 -14.52
N VAL A 308 -3.23 7.95 -15.25
CA VAL A 308 -4.42 7.14 -14.98
C VAL A 308 -5.74 7.94 -14.94
N VAL A 309 -5.78 9.14 -15.51
CA VAL A 309 -7.00 9.98 -15.55
C VAL A 309 -7.72 9.76 -16.87
N GLU A 310 -6.98 9.86 -17.97
CA GLU A 310 -7.51 9.68 -19.31
C GLU A 310 -6.77 8.54 -20.03
N PRO A 311 -7.48 7.61 -20.69
CA PRO A 311 -6.86 6.60 -21.51
C PRO A 311 -6.32 7.25 -22.78
N SER A 312 -5.03 7.05 -23.06
CA SER A 312 -4.36 7.61 -24.25
C SER A 312 -4.64 6.76 -25.50
N ALA A 313 -4.82 5.45 -25.31
CA ALA A 313 -5.09 4.50 -26.38
C ALA A 313 -5.76 3.23 -25.83
N VAL A 314 -6.42 2.47 -26.72
CA VAL A 314 -6.98 1.16 -26.39
C VAL A 314 -5.85 0.16 -26.17
N VAL A 315 -5.79 -0.42 -24.98
CA VAL A 315 -4.79 -1.44 -24.63
C VAL A 315 -5.22 -2.81 -25.17
N GLN A 316 -4.38 -3.39 -26.04
CA GLN A 316 -4.66 -4.69 -26.69
C GLN A 316 -3.61 -5.76 -26.38
N PHE A 317 -2.65 -5.45 -25.50
CA PHE A 317 -1.48 -6.30 -25.20
C PHE A 317 -1.56 -6.96 -23.83
N GLY A 318 -0.80 -8.03 -23.64
CA GLY A 318 -0.79 -8.79 -22.39
C GLY A 318 -2.13 -9.48 -22.13
N PRO A 319 -2.66 -9.44 -20.90
CA PRO A 319 -3.92 -10.07 -20.55
C PRO A 319 -5.13 -9.62 -21.39
N TYR A 320 -5.08 -8.39 -21.90
CA TYR A 320 -6.11 -7.80 -22.76
C TYR A 320 -6.26 -8.52 -24.11
N ARG A 321 -5.28 -9.35 -24.53
CA ARG A 321 -5.39 -10.14 -25.76
C ARG A 321 -6.32 -11.34 -25.63
N TRP A 322 -6.63 -11.76 -24.40
CA TRP A 322 -7.49 -12.93 -24.13
C TRP A 322 -8.88 -12.52 -23.64
N VAL A 323 -8.96 -11.49 -22.80
CA VAL A 323 -10.22 -10.98 -22.23
C VAL A 323 -10.20 -9.46 -22.22
N ARG A 324 -11.35 -8.82 -22.43
CA ARG A 324 -11.43 -7.35 -22.47
C ARG A 324 -11.22 -6.69 -21.11
N HIS A 325 -11.62 -7.35 -20.03
CA HIS A 325 -11.56 -6.82 -18.66
C HIS A 325 -10.74 -7.70 -17.71
N PRO A 326 -9.42 -7.84 -17.92
CA PRO A 326 -8.60 -8.79 -17.18
C PRO A 326 -8.47 -8.51 -15.68
N ILE A 327 -8.68 -7.26 -15.22
CA ILE A 327 -8.69 -6.89 -13.80
C ILE A 327 -9.93 -7.46 -13.08
N TYR A 328 -11.07 -7.55 -13.78
CA TYR A 328 -12.27 -8.18 -13.22
C TYR A 328 -12.12 -9.70 -13.24
N SER A 329 -11.57 -10.25 -14.33
CA SER A 329 -11.25 -11.67 -14.43
C SER A 329 -10.32 -12.15 -13.32
N SER A 330 -9.26 -11.39 -13.01
CA SER A 330 -8.33 -11.73 -11.93
C SER A 330 -9.00 -11.63 -10.55
N THR A 331 -9.88 -10.65 -10.33
CA THR A 331 -10.63 -10.53 -9.06
C THR A 331 -11.61 -11.69 -8.89
N MET A 332 -12.30 -12.08 -9.96
CA MET A 332 -13.13 -13.29 -9.97
C MET A 332 -12.31 -14.55 -9.69
N LEU A 333 -11.16 -14.67 -10.34
CA LEU A 333 -10.26 -15.81 -10.16
C LEU A 333 -9.73 -15.89 -8.73
N LEU A 334 -9.46 -14.76 -8.08
CA LEU A 334 -9.09 -14.70 -6.66
C LEU A 334 -10.16 -15.35 -5.77
N PHE A 335 -11.42 -14.96 -5.95
CA PHE A 335 -12.54 -15.47 -5.17
C PHE A 335 -12.82 -16.95 -5.46
N VAL A 336 -12.73 -17.35 -6.73
CA VAL A 336 -12.84 -18.76 -7.14
C VAL A 336 -11.73 -19.58 -6.50
N THR A 337 -10.49 -19.10 -6.51
CA THR A 337 -9.34 -19.79 -5.94
C THR A 337 -9.49 -19.96 -4.43
N TYR A 338 -10.04 -18.97 -3.72
CA TYR A 338 -10.40 -19.08 -2.31
C TYR A 338 -11.43 -20.19 -2.06
N CYS A 339 -12.53 -20.24 -2.84
CA CYS A 339 -13.55 -21.27 -2.67
C CYS A 339 -13.02 -22.67 -3.01
N ILE A 340 -12.18 -22.81 -4.03
CA ILE A 340 -11.52 -24.08 -4.38
C ILE A 340 -10.60 -24.54 -3.25
N ALA A 341 -9.85 -23.61 -2.65
CA ALA A 341 -8.94 -23.94 -1.56
C ALA A 341 -9.68 -24.43 -0.30
N LEU A 342 -10.85 -23.87 -0.02
CA LEU A 342 -11.76 -24.34 1.02
C LEU A 342 -12.64 -25.53 0.59
N ARG A 343 -12.50 -26.04 -0.64
CA ARG A 343 -13.29 -27.16 -1.18
C ARG A 343 -14.81 -26.92 -1.12
N ALA A 344 -15.24 -25.69 -1.39
CA ALA A 344 -16.63 -25.24 -1.30
C ALA A 344 -17.25 -24.97 -2.69
N PRO A 345 -17.74 -26.01 -3.40
CA PRO A 345 -18.25 -25.87 -4.78
C PRO A 345 -19.56 -25.07 -4.90
N LEU A 346 -20.48 -25.12 -3.93
CA LEU A 346 -21.73 -24.34 -3.97
C LEU A 346 -21.44 -22.85 -3.79
N SER A 347 -20.56 -22.54 -2.84
CA SER A 347 -20.08 -21.19 -2.58
C SER A 347 -19.31 -20.61 -3.77
N LEU A 348 -18.55 -21.45 -4.48
CA LEU A 348 -17.91 -21.11 -5.75
C LEU A 348 -18.95 -20.70 -6.80
N LEU A 349 -20.00 -21.49 -7.00
CA LEU A 349 -21.05 -21.15 -7.97
C LEU A 349 -21.76 -19.85 -7.60
N PHE A 350 -22.07 -19.68 -6.31
CA PHE A 350 -22.67 -18.46 -5.80
C PHE A 350 -21.79 -17.22 -6.03
N ILE A 351 -20.50 -17.26 -5.67
CA ILE A 351 -19.61 -16.11 -5.82
C ILE A 351 -19.37 -15.75 -7.28
N VAL A 352 -19.29 -16.75 -8.17
CA VAL A 352 -19.19 -16.53 -9.61
C VAL A 352 -20.44 -15.84 -10.14
N ALA A 353 -21.63 -16.27 -9.72
CA ALA A 353 -22.89 -15.63 -10.12
C ALA A 353 -22.95 -14.17 -9.66
N VAL A 354 -22.60 -13.89 -8.39
CA VAL A 354 -22.54 -12.52 -7.84
C VAL A 354 -21.57 -11.65 -8.65
N CYS A 355 -20.38 -12.17 -8.96
CA CYS A 355 -19.39 -11.44 -9.75
C CYS A 355 -19.85 -11.18 -11.18
N LEU A 356 -20.44 -12.16 -11.85
CA LEU A 356 -20.93 -12.02 -13.21
C LEU A 356 -22.02 -10.95 -13.31
N LEU A 357 -22.97 -10.91 -12.38
CA LEU A 357 -24.02 -9.90 -12.35
C LEU A 357 -23.45 -8.48 -12.22
N TYR A 358 -22.52 -8.29 -11.28
CA TYR A 358 -21.93 -6.98 -11.03
C TYR A 358 -20.97 -6.53 -12.15
N TYR A 359 -20.01 -7.38 -12.52
CA TYR A 359 -19.00 -7.03 -13.52
C TYR A 359 -19.58 -6.94 -14.93
N LYS A 360 -20.67 -7.65 -15.24
CA LYS A 360 -21.37 -7.44 -16.52
C LYS A 360 -21.90 -6.02 -16.65
N GLN A 361 -22.62 -5.53 -15.62
CA GLN A 361 -23.15 -4.17 -15.63
C GLN A 361 -22.02 -3.14 -15.73
N LYS A 362 -20.97 -3.32 -14.91
CA LYS A 362 -19.82 -2.40 -14.91
C LYS A 362 -19.08 -2.39 -16.24
N ALA A 363 -18.81 -3.57 -16.80
CA ALA A 363 -18.15 -3.71 -18.09
C ALA A 363 -18.97 -3.03 -19.18
N GLU A 364 -20.28 -3.25 -19.27
CA GLU A 364 -21.12 -2.63 -20.31
C GLU A 364 -21.09 -1.10 -20.28
N MET A 365 -21.07 -0.49 -19.09
CA MET A 365 -20.91 0.97 -18.94
C MET A 365 -19.52 1.45 -19.37
N GLU A 366 -18.47 0.71 -19.03
CA GLU A 366 -17.08 1.02 -19.43
C GLU A 366 -16.89 0.85 -20.94
N GLU A 367 -17.44 -0.19 -21.55
CA GLU A 367 -17.39 -0.42 -22.99
C GLU A 367 -18.14 0.66 -23.77
N ALA A 368 -19.29 1.14 -23.26
CA ALA A 368 -20.02 2.24 -23.88
C ALA A 368 -19.17 3.52 -23.93
N LEU A 369 -18.50 3.87 -22.83
CA LEU A 369 -17.61 5.03 -22.77
C LEU A 369 -16.37 4.87 -23.66
N MET A 370 -15.83 3.65 -23.74
CA MET A 370 -14.72 3.33 -24.65
C MET A 370 -15.14 3.51 -26.12
N VAL A 371 -16.34 3.08 -26.50
CA VAL A 371 -16.88 3.28 -27.85
C VAL A 371 -17.11 4.77 -28.13
N GLU A 372 -17.65 5.52 -27.18
CA GLU A 372 -17.86 6.97 -27.33
C GLU A 372 -16.53 7.72 -27.54
N THR A 373 -15.47 7.31 -26.84
CA THR A 373 -14.18 8.00 -26.86
C THR A 373 -13.29 7.57 -28.03
N PHE A 374 -13.20 6.26 -28.31
CA PHE A 374 -12.26 5.70 -29.28
C PHE A 374 -12.92 5.22 -30.58
N GLY A 375 -14.25 5.22 -30.65
CA GLY A 375 -15.03 4.85 -31.84
C GLY A 375 -14.59 3.51 -32.43
N GLN A 376 -14.22 3.54 -33.72
CA GLN A 376 -13.88 2.36 -34.50
C GLN A 376 -12.72 1.55 -33.91
N SER A 377 -11.74 2.22 -33.29
CA SER A 377 -10.55 1.54 -32.72
C SER A 377 -10.94 0.55 -31.62
N TYR A 378 -11.91 0.92 -30.78
CA TYR A 378 -12.41 0.03 -29.74
C TYR A 378 -13.31 -1.06 -30.31
N THR A 379 -14.18 -0.75 -31.28
CA THR A 379 -15.04 -1.76 -31.90
C THR A 379 -14.23 -2.82 -32.65
N ASP A 380 -13.13 -2.43 -33.30
CA ASP A 380 -12.22 -3.36 -33.97
C ASP A 380 -11.54 -4.28 -32.95
N TYR A 381 -11.10 -3.73 -31.81
CA TYR A 381 -10.57 -4.53 -30.71
C TYR A 381 -11.63 -5.48 -30.14
N ALA A 382 -12.84 -5.01 -29.89
CA ALA A 382 -13.94 -5.82 -29.37
C ALA A 382 -14.36 -6.94 -30.33
N SER A 383 -14.19 -6.75 -31.64
CA SER A 383 -14.42 -7.78 -32.65
C SER A 383 -13.35 -8.89 -32.60
N LYS A 384 -12.10 -8.55 -32.28
CA LYS A 384 -10.97 -9.48 -32.16
C LYS A 384 -11.03 -10.26 -30.84
N VAL A 385 -11.35 -9.57 -29.74
CA VAL A 385 -11.43 -10.14 -28.39
C VAL A 385 -12.89 -10.34 -28.00
N LYS A 386 -13.38 -11.56 -28.27
CA LYS A 386 -14.79 -11.94 -28.05
C LYS A 386 -15.16 -12.04 -26.57
N PHE A 387 -14.22 -12.43 -25.71
CA PHE A 387 -14.48 -12.69 -24.29
C PHE A 387 -14.34 -11.43 -23.44
N LYS A 388 -15.35 -11.12 -22.63
CA LYS A 388 -15.39 -9.99 -21.71
C LYS A 388 -14.63 -10.27 -20.43
N LEU A 389 -14.97 -11.36 -19.74
CA LEU A 389 -14.58 -11.65 -18.35
C LEU A 389 -13.99 -13.05 -18.19
N ILE A 390 -14.64 -14.10 -18.71
CA ILE A 390 -14.18 -15.47 -18.54
C ILE A 390 -13.73 -15.99 -19.91
N PRO A 391 -12.43 -16.34 -20.06
CA PRO A 391 -11.96 -16.95 -21.29
C PRO A 391 -12.84 -18.14 -21.68
N PHE A 392 -13.27 -18.20 -22.93
CA PHE A 392 -14.08 -19.29 -23.49
C PHE A 392 -15.53 -19.40 -23.02
N VAL A 393 -15.99 -18.53 -22.11
CA VAL A 393 -17.39 -18.55 -21.62
C VAL A 393 -18.11 -17.24 -21.92
N TYR A 394 -17.56 -16.11 -21.46
CA TYR A 394 -18.24 -14.82 -21.53
C TYR A 394 -17.27 -13.66 -21.67
#